data_AF-A0A329RMT8-F1
#
_entry.id   AF-A0A329RMT8-F1
#
_cell.length_a   1.000
_cell.length_b   1.000
_cell.length_c   1.000
_cell.angle_alpha   90.00
_cell.angle_beta   90.00
_cell.angle_gamma   90.00
#
_symmetry.space_group_name_H-M   'P 1'
#
loop_
_entity.id
_entity.type
_entity.pdbx_description
1 polymer ?
#
loop_
_entity_poly.entity_id
_entity_poly.type
_entity_poly.pdbx_seq_one_letter_code
_entity_poly.pdbx_strand_id
1 'polypeptide(L)'
;MWMDRNPVHMLSSGGSRKLVPINRRIRGEMQTLQAPELVRDYHRYTGGVDVYDQLRMQRYSVQLSYKTCKYYKALILGLVDMALVSAFIVFRHNKKVNGERPPKHYEFFETLMEQLIAVDAETFESIE
;
A
#
# COMPACT_ATOMS: atom_id res chain seq x y z
N MET A 1 24.11 11.43 15.42
CA MET A 1 22.82 12.07 15.74
C MET A 1 22.32 12.67 14.45
N TRP A 2 21.11 12.34 13.99
CA TRP A 2 20.59 12.90 12.75
C TRP A 2 19.92 14.24 13.05
N MET A 3 20.26 15.26 12.28
CA MET A 3 19.72 16.60 12.44
C MET A 3 18.85 16.90 11.22
N ASP A 4 17.55 16.98 11.46
CA ASP A 4 16.63 17.59 10.50
C ASP A 4 16.49 19.09 10.86
N ARG A 5 15.27 19.66 10.91
CA ARG A 5 15.01 20.96 11.51
C ARG A 5 15.25 20.94 13.02
N ASN A 6 14.99 19.78 13.62
CA ASN A 6 15.19 19.46 15.03
C ASN A 6 16.03 18.17 15.13
N PRO A 7 16.67 17.91 16.29
CA PRO A 7 17.35 16.65 16.52
C PRO A 7 16.39 15.46 16.44
N VAL A 8 16.76 14.44 15.66
CA VAL A 8 16.00 13.21 15.51
C VAL A 8 16.77 12.05 16.14
N HIS A 9 16.12 11.40 17.10
CA HIS A 9 16.62 10.19 17.74
C HIS A 9 16.01 8.97 17.05
N MET A 10 16.86 8.04 16.65
CA MET A 10 16.45 6.77 16.05
C MET A 10 17.00 5.61 16.87
N LEU A 11 16.16 4.60 17.05
CA LEU A 11 16.49 3.35 17.74
C LEU A 11 16.40 2.21 16.73
N SER A 12 17.38 1.31 16.75
CA SER A 12 17.41 0.14 15.87
C SER A 12 18.22 -0.98 16.51
N SER A 13 17.78 -2.22 16.30
CA SER A 13 18.47 -3.44 16.75
C SER A 13 19.51 -3.97 15.74
N GLY A 14 19.45 -3.53 14.48
CA GLY A 14 20.34 -3.99 13.40
C GLY A 14 20.78 -2.89 12.42
N GLY A 15 20.52 -1.62 12.75
CA GLY A 15 20.79 -0.49 11.89
C GLY A 15 22.27 -0.09 11.89
N SER A 16 22.81 0.12 10.69
CA SER A 16 24.16 0.65 10.50
C SER A 16 24.22 2.15 10.81
N ARG A 17 25.31 2.56 11.49
CA ARG A 17 25.62 3.98 11.77
C ARG A 17 26.53 4.61 10.72
N LYS A 18 26.87 3.88 9.66
CA LYS A 18 27.72 4.39 8.57
C LYS A 18 27.04 5.58 7.92
N LEU A 19 27.81 6.60 7.58
CA LEU A 19 27.29 7.75 6.85
C LEU A 19 27.17 7.39 5.38
N VAL A 20 25.98 7.63 4.83
CA VAL A 20 25.61 7.35 3.44
C VAL A 20 25.03 8.63 2.84
N PRO A 21 25.35 8.95 1.58
CA PRO A 21 24.71 10.06 0.89
C PRO A 21 23.21 9.78 0.69
N ILE A 22 22.37 10.70 1.16
CA ILE A 22 20.94 10.71 0.92
C ILE A 22 20.56 11.98 0.14
N ASN A 23 19.66 11.82 -0.84
CA ASN A 23 19.13 12.96 -1.57
C ASN A 23 17.91 13.50 -0.84
N ARG A 24 17.92 14.80 -0.54
CA ARG A 24 16.85 15.48 0.16
C ARG A 24 16.44 16.74 -0.57
N ARG A 25 15.14 17.00 -0.64
CA ARG A 25 14.63 18.28 -1.14
C ARG A 25 14.56 19.29 0.01
N ILE A 26 15.33 20.36 -0.07
CA ILE A 26 15.34 21.47 0.89
C ILE A 26 15.00 22.74 0.12
N ARG A 27 13.93 23.44 0.53
CA ARG A 27 13.47 24.69 -0.11
C ARG A 27 13.30 24.60 -1.64
N GLY A 28 12.89 23.43 -2.14
CA GLY A 28 12.65 23.19 -3.56
C GLY A 28 13.84 22.61 -4.34
N GLU A 29 15.06 22.69 -3.80
CA GLU A 29 16.28 22.17 -4.41
C GLU A 29 16.66 20.79 -3.87
N MET A 30 17.21 19.94 -4.71
CA MET A 30 17.71 18.61 -4.31
C MET A 30 19.16 18.74 -3.85
N GLN A 31 19.41 18.41 -2.58
CA GLN A 31 20.73 18.44 -1.95
C GLN A 31 21.13 17.03 -1.50
N THR A 32 22.39 16.67 -1.72
CA THR A 32 22.96 15.42 -1.21
C THR A 32 23.54 15.67 0.17
N LEU A 33 23.03 14.97 1.18
CA LEU A 33 23.47 15.10 2.57
C LEU A 33 24.01 13.77 3.09
N GLN A 34 24.98 13.83 4.00
CA GLN A 34 25.47 12.64 4.70
C GLN A 34 24.56 12.33 5.89
N ALA A 35 23.89 11.18 5.86
CA ALA A 35 23.05 10.71 6.96
C ALA A 35 23.46 9.30 7.38
N PRO A 36 23.23 8.91 8.64
CA PRO A 36 23.35 7.51 9.04
C PRO A 36 22.50 6.62 8.12
N GLU A 37 23.04 5.48 7.72
CA GLU A 37 22.38 4.49 6.87
C GLU A 37 20.98 4.11 7.41
N LEU A 38 20.86 4.01 8.73
CA LEU A 38 19.59 3.85 9.43
C LEU A 38 18.49 4.83 8.99
N VAL A 39 18.83 6.11 8.75
CA VAL A 39 17.86 7.14 8.33
C VAL A 39 17.35 6.85 6.92
N ARG A 40 18.24 6.45 6.01
CA ARG A 40 17.89 6.08 4.63
C ARG A 40 16.96 4.87 4.64
N ASP A 41 17.31 3.84 5.40
CA ASP A 41 16.55 2.60 5.44
C ASP A 41 15.18 2.83 6.10
N TYR A 42 15.13 3.62 7.17
CA TYR A 42 13.87 4.06 7.78
C TYR A 42 12.95 4.70 6.71
N HIS A 43 13.41 5.76 6.04
CA HIS A 43 12.61 6.43 5.01
C HIS A 43 12.19 5.52 3.85
N ARG A 44 13.01 4.54 3.48
CA ARG A 44 12.70 3.58 2.41
C ARG A 44 11.55 2.64 2.79
N TYR A 45 11.48 2.21 4.05
CA TYR A 45 10.54 1.18 4.49
C TYR A 45 9.31 1.72 5.24
N THR A 46 9.35 2.94 5.77
CA THR A 46 8.23 3.51 6.56
C THR A 46 7.00 3.86 5.74
N GLY A 47 7.15 4.08 4.43
CA GLY A 47 6.01 4.45 3.56
C GLY A 47 5.08 3.29 3.20
N GLY A 48 5.37 2.05 3.61
CA GLY A 48 4.57 0.89 3.20
C GLY A 48 3.11 0.97 3.63
N VAL A 49 2.85 1.38 4.87
CA VAL A 49 1.49 1.52 5.42
C VAL A 49 0.74 2.65 4.74
N ASP A 50 1.36 3.83 4.61
CA ASP A 50 0.75 4.99 3.98
C ASP A 50 0.43 4.73 2.49
N VAL A 51 1.33 4.05 1.77
CA VAL A 51 1.09 3.67 0.37
C VAL A 51 -0.05 2.66 0.25
N TYR A 52 -0.13 1.70 1.18
CA TYR A 52 -1.23 0.73 1.22
C TYR A 52 -2.57 1.42 1.52
N ASP A 53 -2.62 2.30 2.51
CA ASP A 53 -3.83 3.04 2.86
C ASP A 53 -4.23 4.01 1.73
N GLN A 54 -3.27 4.66 1.08
CA GLN A 54 -3.52 5.49 -0.10
C GLN A 54 -4.07 4.65 -1.26
N LEU A 55 -3.60 3.43 -1.46
CA LEU A 55 -4.14 2.52 -2.48
C LEU A 55 -5.56 2.06 -2.12
N ARG A 56 -5.83 1.80 -0.83
CA ARG A 56 -7.16 1.45 -0.33
C ARG A 56 -8.15 2.60 -0.50
N MET A 57 -7.78 3.81 -0.12
CA MET A 57 -8.65 5.00 -0.12
C MET A 57 -8.73 5.71 -1.48
N GLN A 58 -8.27 5.08 -2.56
CA GLN A 58 -8.35 5.62 -3.92
C GLN A 58 -9.78 5.56 -4.49
N ARG A 59 -9.94 5.99 -5.75
CA ARG A 59 -11.22 6.11 -6.50
C ARG A 59 -12.13 4.85 -6.48
N TYR A 60 -11.61 3.70 -6.06
CA TYR A 60 -12.31 2.41 -6.07
C TYR A 60 -12.64 1.87 -4.66
N SER A 61 -12.50 2.69 -3.60
CA SER A 61 -12.87 2.28 -2.23
C SER A 61 -14.38 2.15 -2.08
N VAL A 62 -14.85 0.94 -1.76
CA VAL A 62 -16.25 0.67 -1.47
C VAL A 62 -16.68 1.38 -0.17
N GLN A 63 -15.78 1.47 0.81
CA GLN A 63 -16.04 2.16 2.07
C GLN A 63 -16.30 3.66 1.87
N LEU A 64 -15.56 4.33 0.97
CA LEU A 64 -15.81 5.75 0.65
C LEU A 64 -17.05 5.93 -0.23
N SER A 65 -17.34 4.99 -1.14
CA SER A 65 -18.51 5.07 -2.01
C SER A 65 -19.85 5.00 -1.26
N TYR A 66 -19.90 4.27 -0.13
CA TYR A 66 -21.13 4.09 0.63
C TYR A 66 -21.04 4.72 2.03
N LYS A 67 -21.71 5.85 2.22
CA LYS A 67 -21.84 6.47 3.55
C LYS A 67 -22.91 5.76 4.37
N THR A 68 -22.49 4.87 5.27
CA THR A 68 -23.41 4.12 6.15
C THR A 68 -23.58 4.81 7.51
N CYS A 69 -24.82 4.93 8.01
CA CYS A 69 -25.09 5.49 9.35
C CYS A 69 -24.70 4.57 10.52
N LYS A 70 -24.42 3.27 10.27
CA LYS A 70 -24.10 2.28 11.31
C LYS A 70 -22.64 1.87 11.21
N TYR A 71 -21.89 2.00 12.32
CA TYR A 71 -20.43 1.80 12.34
C TYR A 71 -19.99 0.40 11.89
N TYR A 72 -20.74 -0.66 12.23
CA TYR A 72 -20.38 -2.03 11.87
C TYR A 72 -20.42 -2.26 10.35
N LYS A 73 -21.30 -1.55 9.63
CA LYS A 73 -21.34 -1.66 8.15
C LYS A 73 -20.09 -1.03 7.53
N ALA A 74 -19.67 0.12 8.04
CA ALA A 74 -18.41 0.75 7.62
C ALA A 74 -17.20 -0.14 7.94
N LEU A 75 -17.21 -0.83 9.09
CA LEU A 75 -16.15 -1.78 9.45
C LEU A 75 -16.07 -2.94 8.44
N ILE A 76 -17.20 -3.58 8.12
CA ILE A 76 -17.24 -4.69 7.16
C ILE A 76 -16.78 -4.22 5.77
N LEU A 77 -17.24 -3.07 5.30
CA LEU A 77 -16.81 -2.49 4.03
C LEU A 77 -15.30 -2.20 4.01
N GLY A 78 -14.73 -1.72 5.13
CA GLY A 78 -13.30 -1.51 5.25
C GLY A 78 -12.49 -2.81 5.22
N LEU A 79 -13.01 -3.91 5.79
CA LEU A 79 -12.39 -5.23 5.69
C LEU A 79 -12.42 -5.76 4.26
N VAL A 80 -13.54 -5.59 3.55
CA VAL A 80 -13.67 -5.94 2.14
C VAL A 80 -12.67 -5.14 1.30
N ASP A 81 -12.58 -3.82 1.49
CA ASP A 81 -11.60 -2.98 0.80
C ASP A 81 -10.15 -3.45 1.06
N MET A 82 -9.82 -3.86 2.29
CA MET A 82 -8.50 -4.43 2.60
C MET A 82 -8.25 -5.78 1.90
N ALA A 83 -9.25 -6.65 1.83
CA ALA A 83 -9.15 -7.92 1.11
C ALA A 83 -8.95 -7.69 -0.40
N LEU A 84 -9.68 -6.75 -1.00
CA LEU A 84 -9.59 -6.40 -2.42
C LEU A 84 -8.21 -5.87 -2.80
N VAL A 85 -7.64 -4.96 -2.00
CA VAL A 85 -6.28 -4.45 -2.23
C VAL A 85 -5.24 -5.56 -2.07
N SER A 86 -5.39 -6.42 -1.07
CA SER A 86 -4.49 -7.56 -0.87
C SER A 86 -4.54 -8.54 -2.05
N ALA A 87 -5.74 -8.86 -2.55
CA ALA A 87 -5.94 -9.68 -3.73
C ALA A 87 -5.29 -9.06 -4.97
N PHE A 88 -5.43 -7.74 -5.17
CA PHE A 88 -4.78 -7.02 -6.26
C PHE A 88 -3.25 -7.13 -6.18
N ILE A 89 -2.65 -6.97 -5.00
CA ILE A 89 -1.19 -7.09 -4.81
C ILE A 89 -0.72 -8.50 -5.20
N VAL A 90 -1.42 -9.55 -4.74
CA VAL A 90 -1.09 -10.94 -5.06
C VAL A 90 -1.26 -11.21 -6.56
N PHE A 91 -2.36 -10.78 -7.16
CA PHE A 91 -2.62 -10.96 -8.59
C PHE A 91 -1.55 -10.29 -9.45
N ARG A 92 -1.19 -9.04 -9.10
CA ARG A 92 -0.12 -8.29 -9.75
C ARG A 92 1.24 -8.98 -9.61
N HIS A 93 1.52 -9.54 -8.43
CA HIS A 93 2.74 -10.30 -8.19
C HIS A 93 2.78 -11.58 -9.06
N ASN A 94 1.68 -12.34 -9.09
CA ASN A 94 1.57 -13.56 -9.89
C ASN A 94 1.79 -13.28 -11.40
N LYS A 95 1.10 -12.26 -11.96
CA LYS A 95 1.30 -11.83 -13.35
C LYS A 95 2.75 -11.46 -13.65
N LYS A 96 3.41 -10.74 -12.73
CA LYS A 96 4.82 -10.35 -12.88
C LYS A 96 5.75 -11.55 -12.88
N VAL A 97 5.51 -12.55 -12.01
CA VAL A 97 6.29 -13.79 -11.97
C VAL A 97 6.13 -14.59 -13.26
N ASN A 98 4.94 -14.58 -13.85
CA ASN A 98 4.65 -15.26 -15.13
C ASN A 98 5.10 -14.47 -16.37
N GLY A 99 5.77 -13.31 -16.20
CA GLY A 99 6.25 -12.48 -17.31
C GLY A 99 5.15 -11.68 -18.03
N GLU A 100 3.94 -11.66 -17.48
CA GLU A 100 2.81 -10.94 -18.05
C GLU A 100 2.79 -9.48 -17.60
N ARG A 101 2.15 -8.62 -18.39
CA ARG A 101 2.00 -7.20 -18.04
C ARG A 101 1.06 -7.09 -16.83
N PRO A 102 1.49 -6.43 -15.74
CA PRO A 102 0.61 -6.24 -14.58
C PRO A 102 -0.60 -5.39 -14.99
N PRO A 103 -1.82 -5.80 -14.62
CA PRO A 103 -3.03 -5.05 -14.95
C PRO A 103 -3.04 -3.68 -14.27
N LYS A 104 -3.77 -2.74 -14.86
CA LYS A 104 -4.09 -1.49 -14.16
C LYS A 104 -5.10 -1.77 -13.04
N HIS A 105 -5.16 -0.86 -12.06
CA HIS A 105 -6.04 -1.01 -10.91
C HIS A 105 -7.51 -1.18 -11.33
N TYR A 106 -8.02 -0.37 -12.25
CA TYR A 106 -9.41 -0.46 -12.68
C TYR A 106 -9.74 -1.76 -13.43
N GLU A 107 -8.84 -2.22 -14.29
CA GLU A 107 -9.02 -3.44 -15.09
C GLU A 107 -9.20 -4.65 -14.17
N PHE A 108 -8.40 -4.73 -13.10
CA PHE A 108 -8.55 -5.77 -12.09
C PHE A 108 -9.90 -5.72 -11.38
N PHE A 109 -10.33 -4.53 -10.93
CA PHE A 109 -11.61 -4.39 -10.23
C PHE A 109 -12.80 -4.66 -11.14
N GLU A 110 -12.74 -4.28 -12.41
CA GLU A 110 -13.78 -4.57 -13.40
C GLU A 110 -13.95 -6.08 -13.60
N THR A 111 -12.86 -6.79 -13.91
CA THR A 111 -12.90 -8.26 -14.06
C THR A 111 -13.35 -8.96 -12.77
N LEU A 112 -12.91 -8.48 -11.61
CA LEU A 112 -13.32 -9.04 -10.33
C LEU A 112 -14.82 -8.85 -10.07
N MET A 113 -15.37 -7.68 -10.36
CA MET A 113 -16.81 -7.42 -10.20
C MET A 113 -17.64 -8.28 -11.17
N GLU A 114 -17.21 -8.41 -12.42
CA GLU A 114 -17.86 -9.30 -13.39
C GLU A 114 -17.89 -10.76 -12.89
N GLN A 115 -16.76 -11.24 -12.37
CA GLN A 115 -16.67 -12.59 -11.79
C GLN A 115 -17.60 -12.75 -10.57
N LEU A 116 -17.62 -11.78 -9.67
CA LEU A 116 -18.49 -11.85 -8.48
C LEU A 116 -19.99 -11.80 -8.82
N ILE A 117 -20.37 -11.09 -9.88
CA ILE A 117 -21.76 -11.05 -10.36
C ILE A 117 -22.15 -12.35 -11.06
N ALA A 118 -21.20 -13.00 -11.74
CA ALA A 118 -21.45 -14.25 -12.46
C ALA A 118 -21.59 -15.47 -11.54
N VAL A 119 -21.21 -15.37 -10.25
CA VAL A 119 -21.39 -16.45 -9.27
C VAL A 119 -22.85 -16.51 -8.83
N ASP A 120 -23.52 -17.60 -9.20
CA ASP A 120 -24.84 -17.97 -8.70
C ASP A 120 -24.74 -18.91 -7.48
N ALA A 121 -25.88 -19.21 -6.86
CA ALA A 121 -25.94 -20.03 -5.65
C ALA A 121 -25.39 -21.45 -5.88
N GLU A 122 -25.63 -22.02 -7.06
CA GLU A 122 -25.12 -23.35 -7.45
C GLU A 122 -23.61 -23.35 -7.64
N THR A 123 -23.05 -22.31 -8.28
CA THR A 123 -21.59 -22.17 -8.41
C THR A 123 -20.92 -21.95 -7.05
N PHE A 124 -21.56 -21.22 -6.13
CA PHE A 124 -21.00 -20.99 -4.79
C PHE A 124 -20.85 -22.30 -4.00
N GLU A 125 -21.88 -23.16 -3.98
CA GLU A 125 -21.81 -24.47 -3.29
C GLU A 125 -20.78 -25.43 -3.92
N SER A 126 -20.45 -25.26 -5.20
CA SER A 126 -19.46 -26.11 -5.87
C SER A 126 -17.99 -25.77 -5.55
N ILE A 127 -17.74 -24.58 -4.98
CA ILE A 127 -16.40 -24.07 -4.67
C ILE A 127 -16.06 -24.25 -3.17
N GLU A 128 -17.07 -24.44 -2.32
CA GLU A 128 -16.93 -24.72 -0.88
C GLU A 128 -16.59 -26.20 -0.61
#